data_AF-A0A7C9A933-F1
#
_entry.id   AF-A0A7C9A933-F1
#
_cell.length_a   1.000
_cell.length_b   1.000
_cell.length_c   1.000
_cell.angle_alpha   90.00
_cell.angle_beta   90.00
_cell.angle_gamma   90.00
#
_symmetry.space_group_name_H-M   'P 1'
#
loop_
_entity.id
_entity.type
_entity.pdbx_description
1 polymer ?
#
loop_
_entity_poly.entity_id
_entity_poly.type
_entity_poly.pdbx_seq_one_letter_code
_entity_poly.pdbx_strand_id
1 'polypeptide(L)'
;KQNPNSRSNSFSKSLKQQSRYKFLTISLICISLSVVCCLFFAFFRHGTSGDGRRFGIIIDGGSTGSRVHVFEYRIEGGVPRFDFGPNGHSSMRVNPGLSSYEEDPDRAGESLMDLLQFGKKKGAQGIVGRD
;
A
#
# COMPACT_ATOMS: atom_id res chain seq x y z
N LYS A 1 -20.20 -57.00 -62.03
CA LYS A 1 -20.66 -55.72 -61.42
C LYS A 1 -19.70 -55.38 -60.27
N GLN A 2 -18.58 -54.69 -60.53
CA GLN A 2 -17.62 -54.28 -59.48
C GLN A 2 -17.91 -52.83 -59.07
N ASN A 3 -18.09 -52.60 -57.77
CA ASN A 3 -18.38 -51.30 -57.17
C ASN A 3 -17.06 -50.54 -56.93
N PRO A 4 -16.83 -49.36 -57.56
CA PRO A 4 -15.61 -48.61 -57.35
C PRO A 4 -15.90 -47.51 -56.35
N ASN A 5 -15.83 -47.75 -55.03
CA ASN A 5 -15.83 -46.66 -54.05
C ASN A 5 -15.42 -47.12 -52.66
N SER A 6 -14.11 -47.16 -52.39
CA SER A 6 -13.61 -46.94 -51.03
C SER A 6 -12.11 -46.60 -51.06
N ARG A 7 -11.75 -45.50 -51.71
CA ARG A 7 -10.44 -44.87 -51.53
C ARG A 7 -10.65 -43.40 -51.22
N SER A 8 -10.67 -43.08 -49.93
CA SER A 8 -9.94 -41.96 -49.33
C SER A 8 -10.60 -41.53 -48.02
N ASN A 9 -9.96 -41.81 -46.88
CA ASN A 9 -10.18 -41.02 -45.65
C ASN A 9 -9.08 -41.14 -44.59
N SER A 10 -7.91 -41.71 -44.94
CA SER A 10 -6.77 -41.75 -44.00
C SER A 10 -6.02 -40.41 -43.95
N PHE A 11 -5.91 -39.72 -45.09
CA PHE A 11 -5.22 -38.42 -45.19
C PHE A 11 -5.99 -37.28 -44.49
N SER A 12 -7.32 -37.29 -44.57
CA SER A 12 -8.20 -36.32 -43.91
C SER A 12 -8.23 -36.46 -42.38
N LYS A 13 -8.10 -37.70 -41.86
CA LYS A 13 -7.92 -37.96 -40.42
C LYS A 13 -6.57 -37.49 -39.92
N SER A 14 -5.49 -37.75 -40.66
CA SER A 14 -4.13 -37.26 -40.37
C SER A 14 -4.06 -35.72 -40.29
N LEU A 15 -4.64 -35.01 -41.26
CA LEU A 15 -4.71 -33.54 -41.27
C LEU A 15 -5.55 -32.96 -40.12
N LYS A 16 -6.70 -33.57 -39.78
CA LYS A 16 -7.50 -33.15 -38.61
C LYS A 16 -6.79 -33.43 -37.30
N GLN A 17 -6.09 -34.56 -37.18
CA GLN A 17 -5.27 -34.90 -36.01
C GLN A 17 -4.11 -33.91 -35.86
N GLN A 18 -3.52 -33.49 -36.99
CA GLN A 18 -2.50 -32.45 -37.09
C GLN A 18 -2.92 -31.06 -36.68
N SER A 19 -4.12 -30.67 -37.07
CA SER A 19 -4.71 -29.43 -36.59
C SER A 19 -5.00 -29.49 -35.09
N ARG A 20 -5.51 -30.61 -34.57
CA ARG A 20 -5.85 -30.77 -33.14
C ARG A 20 -4.63 -30.68 -32.22
N TYR A 21 -3.52 -31.34 -32.55
CA TYR A 21 -2.33 -31.25 -31.70
C TYR A 21 -1.67 -29.86 -31.76
N LYS A 22 -1.77 -29.13 -32.89
CA LYS A 22 -1.29 -27.74 -32.99
C LYS A 22 -2.11 -26.78 -32.12
N PHE A 23 -3.43 -26.91 -32.13
CA PHE A 23 -4.28 -26.12 -31.24
C PHE A 23 -4.04 -26.46 -29.76
N LEU A 24 -3.84 -27.75 -29.45
CA LEU A 24 -3.51 -28.19 -28.10
C LEU A 24 -2.17 -27.61 -27.62
N THR A 25 -1.13 -27.62 -28.46
CA THR A 25 0.17 -27.05 -28.11
C THR A 25 0.10 -25.54 -27.89
N ILE A 26 -0.64 -24.80 -28.72
CA ILE A 26 -0.80 -23.35 -28.55
C ILE A 26 -1.54 -23.04 -27.24
N SER A 27 -2.61 -23.78 -26.95
CA SER A 27 -3.38 -23.63 -25.70
C SER A 27 -2.50 -23.85 -24.45
N LEU A 28 -1.67 -24.90 -24.45
CA LEU A 28 -0.76 -25.18 -23.34
C LEU A 28 0.29 -24.07 -23.15
N ILE A 29 0.82 -23.51 -24.23
CA ILE A 29 1.75 -22.38 -24.17
C ILE A 29 1.06 -21.14 -23.59
N CYS A 30 -0.17 -20.84 -24.03
CA CYS A 30 -0.94 -19.70 -23.50
C CYS A 30 -1.26 -19.86 -22.01
N ILE A 31 -1.66 -21.06 -21.57
CA ILE A 31 -1.92 -21.34 -20.16
C ILE A 31 -0.63 -21.21 -19.34
N SER A 32 0.47 -21.79 -19.82
CA SER A 32 1.77 -21.66 -19.16
C SER A 32 2.21 -20.20 -19.02
N LEU A 33 2.11 -19.42 -20.09
CA LEU A 33 2.42 -17.99 -20.07
C LEU A 33 1.49 -17.23 -19.12
N SER A 34 0.20 -17.53 -19.12
CA SER A 34 -0.76 -16.93 -18.19
C SER A 34 -0.42 -17.25 -16.74
N VAL A 35 -0.05 -18.49 -16.42
CA VAL A 35 0.34 -18.89 -15.06
C VAL A 35 1.62 -18.17 -14.65
N VAL A 36 2.64 -18.14 -15.52
CA VAL A 36 3.89 -17.40 -15.27
C VAL A 36 3.62 -15.92 -15.07
N CYS A 37 2.78 -15.29 -15.89
CA CYS A 37 2.36 -13.90 -15.73
C CYS A 37 1.60 -13.72 -14.41
N CYS A 38 0.66 -14.58 -14.05
CA CYS A 38 -0.07 -14.50 -12.79
C CYS A 38 0.85 -14.61 -11.58
N LEU A 39 1.82 -15.53 -11.61
CA LEU A 39 2.82 -15.67 -10.57
C LEU A 39 3.70 -14.44 -10.50
N PHE A 40 4.21 -13.94 -11.64
CA PHE A 40 4.96 -12.69 -11.73
C PHE A 40 4.14 -11.54 -11.12
N PHE A 41 2.91 -11.32 -11.57
CA PHE A 41 2.05 -10.28 -11.01
C PHE A 41 1.76 -10.48 -9.52
N ALA A 42 1.63 -11.72 -9.02
CA ALA A 42 1.44 -11.98 -7.59
C ALA A 42 2.71 -11.67 -6.77
N PHE A 43 3.89 -12.06 -7.26
CA PHE A 43 5.18 -11.75 -6.63
C PHE A 43 5.48 -10.25 -6.67
N PHE A 44 5.22 -9.56 -7.78
CA PHE A 44 5.42 -8.12 -7.92
C PHE A 44 4.33 -7.31 -7.20
N ARG A 45 3.12 -7.83 -7.01
CA ARG A 45 2.10 -7.23 -6.14
C ARG A 45 2.43 -7.34 -4.65
N HIS A 46 3.29 -8.28 -4.26
CA HIS A 46 3.75 -8.41 -2.87
C HIS A 46 4.77 -7.32 -2.47
N GLY A 47 5.22 -6.48 -3.41
CA GLY A 47 6.25 -5.46 -3.18
C GLY A 47 5.77 -4.08 -2.75
N THR A 48 4.47 -3.87 -2.46
CA THR A 48 3.96 -2.52 -2.11
C THR A 48 3.01 -2.53 -0.91
N SER A 49 3.35 -3.29 0.13
CA SER A 49 2.89 -2.89 1.46
C SER A 49 3.72 -1.67 1.84
N GLY A 50 3.22 -0.48 1.48
CA GLY A 50 3.97 0.76 1.49
C GLY A 50 4.89 0.88 2.70
N ASP A 51 6.20 0.89 2.42
CA ASP A 51 7.29 1.37 3.28
C ASP A 51 7.16 2.89 3.56
N GLY A 52 5.93 3.41 3.47
CA GLY A 52 5.60 4.78 3.74
C GLY A 52 5.71 4.99 5.24
N ARG A 53 6.70 5.79 5.63
CA ARG A 53 6.79 6.37 6.97
C ARG A 53 5.42 6.93 7.36
N ARG A 54 4.90 6.48 8.49
CA ARG A 54 3.62 6.92 9.05
C ARG A 54 3.90 7.79 10.26
N PHE A 55 2.91 8.61 10.64
CA PHE A 55 3.04 9.52 11.76
C PHE A 55 1.88 9.35 12.73
N GLY A 56 2.19 9.35 14.02
CA GLY A 56 1.23 9.46 15.12
C GLY A 56 1.36 10.84 15.76
N ILE A 57 0.24 11.52 15.98
CA ILE A 57 0.19 12.81 16.65
C ILE A 57 -0.57 12.65 17.96
N ILE A 58 0.03 13.04 19.08
CA ILE A 58 -0.57 13.05 20.41
C ILE A 58 -0.57 14.49 20.93
N ILE A 59 -1.72 14.97 21.40
CA ILE A 59 -1.85 16.27 22.05
C ILE A 59 -2.13 16.03 23.54
N ASP A 60 -1.28 16.60 24.39
CA ASP A 60 -1.40 16.59 25.86
C ASP A 60 -1.90 17.96 26.32
N GLY A 61 -3.12 18.01 26.85
CA GLY A 61 -3.77 19.23 27.34
C GLY A 61 -3.55 19.40 28.84
N GLY A 62 -2.51 20.13 29.23
CA GLY A 62 -2.21 20.42 30.64
C GLY A 62 -2.83 21.73 31.14
N SER A 63 -2.65 22.03 32.42
CA SER A 63 -3.10 23.30 33.03
C SER A 63 -2.13 24.45 32.78
N THR A 64 -0.83 24.18 32.85
CA THR A 64 0.23 25.19 32.64
C THR A 64 0.60 25.36 31.17
N GLY A 65 0.13 24.47 30.29
CA GLY A 65 0.44 24.49 28.86
C GLY A 65 0.00 23.20 28.18
N SER A 66 -0.19 23.30 26.87
CA SER A 66 -0.57 22.19 25.99
C SER A 66 0.60 21.81 25.09
N ARG A 67 0.77 20.51 24.83
CA ARG A 67 1.90 19.99 24.05
C ARG A 67 1.41 19.12 22.91
N VAL A 68 2.18 19.09 21.82
CA VAL A 68 2.02 18.10 20.76
C VAL A 68 3.28 17.27 20.64
N HIS A 69 3.11 15.98 20.44
CA HIS A 69 4.15 15.03 20.11
C HIS A 69 3.85 14.38 18.77
N VAL A 70 4.82 14.42 17.86
CA VAL A 70 4.75 13.78 16.55
C VAL A 70 5.77 12.65 16.56
N PHE A 71 5.29 11.42 16.35
CA PHE A 71 6.10 10.22 16.29
C PHE A 71 6.06 9.62 14.90
N GLU A 72 7.22 9.34 14.34
CA GLU A 72 7.33 8.56 13.12
C GLU A 72 7.27 7.06 13.44
N TYR A 73 6.57 6.28 12.62
CA TYR A 73 6.53 4.83 12.74
C TYR A 73 6.38 4.15 11.38
N ARG A 74 6.75 2.87 11.32
CA ARG A 74 6.55 1.99 10.16
C ARG A 74 5.82 0.72 10.56
N ILE A 75 5.19 0.04 9.61
CA ILE A 75 4.56 -1.26 9.85
C ILE A 75 5.54 -2.35 9.44
N GLU A 76 6.05 -3.09 10.42
CA GLU A 76 6.90 -4.26 10.20
C GLU A 76 6.15 -5.52 10.60
N GLY A 77 5.92 -6.44 9.66
CA GLY A 77 5.23 -7.70 9.96
C GLY A 77 3.83 -7.52 10.56
N GLY A 78 3.12 -6.43 10.18
CA GLY A 78 1.81 -6.08 10.71
C GLY A 78 1.84 -5.34 12.06
N VAL A 79 3.01 -5.08 12.62
CA VAL A 79 3.18 -4.40 13.92
C VAL A 79 3.75 -2.99 13.72
N PRO A 80 3.18 -1.95 14.36
CA PRO A 80 3.77 -0.62 14.32
C PRO A 80 5.08 -0.56 15.13
N ARG A 81 6.13 -0.07 14.50
CA ARG A 81 7.45 0.19 15.09
C ARG A 81 7.76 1.68 15.00
N PHE A 82 7.83 2.33 16.16
CA PHE A 82 8.14 3.75 16.27
C PHE A 82 9.66 4.00 16.15
N ASP A 83 10.03 5.06 15.44
CA ASP A 83 11.39 5.57 15.42
C ASP A 83 11.54 6.59 16.57
N PHE A 84 12.29 6.21 17.61
CA PHE A 84 12.62 7.10 18.72
C PHE A 84 14.02 7.72 18.58
N GLY A 85 14.63 7.62 17.40
CA GLY A 85 15.87 8.30 17.08
C GLY A 85 15.69 9.82 17.00
N PRO A 86 16.80 10.57 16.79
CA PRO A 86 16.80 12.04 16.81
C PRO A 86 15.80 12.72 15.87
N ASN A 87 15.42 12.03 14.78
CA ASN A 87 14.52 12.56 13.76
C ASN A 87 13.12 11.92 13.79
N GLY A 88 12.91 10.88 14.60
CA GLY A 88 11.65 10.15 14.67
C GLY A 88 10.65 10.74 15.67
N HIS A 89 11.07 11.73 16.46
CA HIS A 89 10.23 12.46 17.40
C HIS A 89 10.35 13.97 17.22
N SER A 90 9.23 14.67 17.31
CA SER A 90 9.18 16.13 17.36
C SER A 90 8.13 16.59 18.36
N SER A 91 8.43 17.66 19.08
CA SER A 91 7.55 18.17 20.14
C SER A 91 7.46 19.69 20.10
N MET A 92 6.29 20.23 20.46
CA MET A 92 6.08 21.66 20.67
C MET A 92 5.12 21.89 21.83
N ARG A 93 5.23 23.03 22.50
CA ARG A 93 4.37 23.46 23.60
C ARG A 93 3.84 24.87 23.36
N VAL A 94 2.60 25.11 23.76
CA VAL A 94 1.99 26.44 23.87
C VAL A 94 1.52 26.68 25.32
N ASN A 95 1.39 27.94 25.70
CA ASN A 95 0.87 28.38 27.00
C ASN A 95 -0.18 29.50 26.79
N PRO A 96 -1.15 29.68 27.70
CA PRO A 96 -1.46 28.81 28.83
C PRO A 96 -2.05 27.46 28.39
N GLY A 97 -2.34 26.58 29.35
CA GLY A 97 -2.89 25.24 29.08
C GLY A 97 -4.40 25.25 28.86
N LEU A 98 -4.97 24.12 28.42
CA LEU A 98 -6.41 24.01 28.12
C LEU A 98 -7.30 24.36 29.32
N SER A 99 -6.87 24.04 30.54
CA SER A 99 -7.66 24.37 31.74
C SER A 99 -7.79 25.87 31.99
N SER A 100 -6.95 26.71 31.39
CA SER A 100 -7.09 28.18 31.48
C SER A 100 -8.22 28.73 30.63
N TYR A 101 -8.84 27.89 29.80
CA TYR A 101 -9.94 28.23 28.91
C TYR A 101 -11.23 27.46 29.27
N GLU A 102 -11.38 27.01 30.51
CA GLU A 102 -12.53 26.21 30.97
C GLU A 102 -13.88 26.87 30.65
N GLU A 103 -13.95 28.20 30.76
CA GLU A 103 -15.15 29.00 30.49
C GLU A 103 -15.31 29.39 29.00
N ASP A 104 -14.31 29.11 28.15
CA ASP A 104 -14.29 29.52 26.74
C ASP A 104 -13.70 28.41 25.84
N PRO A 105 -14.51 27.40 25.46
CA PRO A 105 -14.07 26.29 24.63
C PRO A 105 -13.60 26.70 23.22
N ASP A 106 -14.13 27.80 22.67
CA ASP A 106 -13.74 28.29 21.36
C ASP A 106 -12.28 28.79 21.40
N ARG A 107 -11.94 29.60 22.42
CA ARG A 107 -10.54 30.01 22.66
C ARG A 107 -9.63 28.84 23.00
N ALA A 108 -10.15 27.80 23.68
CA ALA A 108 -9.40 26.57 23.90
C ALA A 108 -9.02 25.91 22.56
N GLY A 109 -9.95 25.84 21.61
CA GLY A 109 -9.71 25.34 20.25
C GLY A 109 -8.69 26.18 19.47
N GLU A 110 -8.84 27.51 19.50
CA GLU A 110 -7.90 28.45 18.86
C GLU A 110 -6.48 28.28 19.41
N SER A 111 -6.33 28.08 20.73
CA SER A 111 -5.03 27.91 21.38
C SER A 111 -4.24 26.69 20.88
N LEU A 112 -4.91 25.71 20.29
CA LEU A 112 -4.29 24.49 19.75
C LEU A 112 -3.85 24.63 18.29
N MET A 113 -4.19 25.72 17.60
CA MET A 113 -3.96 25.83 16.16
C MET A 113 -2.47 25.76 15.78
N ASP A 114 -1.61 26.38 16.58
CA ASP A 114 -0.15 26.32 16.39
C ASP A 114 0.36 24.89 16.54
N LEU A 115 -0.14 24.15 17.54
CA LEU A 115 0.21 22.73 17.75
C LEU A 115 -0.18 21.87 16.55
N LEU A 116 -1.37 22.10 15.99
CA LEU A 116 -1.86 21.39 14.81
C LEU A 116 -1.04 21.72 13.56
N GLN A 117 -0.69 23.00 13.37
CA GLN A 117 0.14 23.42 12.26
C GLN A 117 1.55 22.82 12.35
N PHE A 118 2.14 22.80 13.54
CA PHE A 118 3.41 22.12 13.80
C PHE A 118 3.31 20.63 13.47
N GLY A 119 2.28 19.95 13.96
CA GLY A 119 2.04 18.54 13.70
C GLY A 119 1.94 18.22 12.21
N LYS A 120 1.13 18.99 11.47
CA LYS A 120 0.98 18.87 10.01
C LYS A 120 2.30 19.09 9.28
N LYS A 121 3.05 20.13 9.65
CA LYS A 121 4.34 20.45 9.04
C LYS A 121 5.34 19.31 9.25
N LYS A 122 5.46 18.79 10.47
CA LYS A 122 6.38 17.70 10.79
C LYS A 122 5.99 16.39 10.11
N GLY A 123 4.71 16.03 10.10
CA GLY A 123 4.21 14.88 9.36
C GLY A 123 4.47 14.99 7.86
N ALA A 124 4.17 16.15 7.24
CA ALA A 124 4.40 16.35 5.81
C ALA A 124 5.90 16.36 5.43
N GLN A 125 6.75 17.01 6.23
CA GLN A 125 8.21 17.02 6.01
C GLN A 125 8.82 15.62 6.10
N GLY A 126 8.33 14.79 7.01
CA GLY A 126 8.78 13.41 7.14
C GLY A 126 8.38 12.51 5.95
N ILE A 127 7.32 12.89 5.22
CA ILE A 127 6.87 12.21 3.99
C ILE A 127 7.65 12.69 2.75
N VAL A 128 7.92 13.99 2.63
CA VAL A 128 8.48 14.62 1.41
C VAL A 128 10.03 14.68 1.41
N GLY A 129 10.66 14.64 2.58
CA GLY A 129 12.07 15.02 2.72
C GLY A 129 13.12 13.94 2.44
N ARG A 130 12.77 12.74 1.96
CA ARG A 130 13.73 11.62 1.83
C ARG A 130 13.52 10.75 0.58
N ASP A 131 13.04 11.40 -0.48
CA ASP A 131 12.92 10.85 -1.84
C ASP A 131 14.22 11.10 -2.62
#